data_AF-A0A2E8RV77-F1
#
_entry.id   AF-A0A2E8RV77-F1
#
_cell.length_a   1.000
_cell.length_b   1.000
_cell.length_c   1.000
_cell.angle_alpha   90.00
_cell.angle_beta   90.00
_cell.angle_gamma   90.00
#
_symmetry.space_group_name_H-M   'P 1'
#
loop_
_entity.id
_entity.type
_entity.pdbx_description
1 polymer ?
#
loop_
_entity_poly.entity_id
_entity_poly.type
_entity_poly.pdbx_seq_one_letter_code
_entity_poly.pdbx_strand_id
1 'polypeptide(L)'
;MTWRGFQTMDPKVMEDLDRTKILAILEKNAFRDPDVVDGEVESHGFVVFDEILTTEFDANSEKTFVGSYVIFSYRRDKLKLPSAYTRALIKAEEAQAEEKKGSRLSRAERTAIKERIELMLYKKVIPAIQVADVAWSLTDGTVRIFSGSKTVVETCAELLESCFGVELLPSEPFVRLLDENYDDAKLLKQALPAPIYIPALLNAE
;
A
#
# COMPACT_ATOMS: atom_id res chain seq x y z
N MET A 1 -12.00 -13.42 -4.53
CA MET A 1 -11.22 -12.79 -3.44
C MET A 1 -10.13 -13.76 -3.05
N THR A 2 -8.87 -13.36 -3.12
CA THR A 2 -7.72 -14.17 -2.71
C THR A 2 -7.19 -13.58 -1.40
N TRP A 3 -6.84 -14.42 -0.43
CA TRP A 3 -6.17 -13.98 0.78
C TRP A 3 -4.71 -14.43 0.73
N ARG A 4 -3.81 -13.64 1.32
CA ARG A 4 -2.43 -14.04 1.56
C ARG A 4 -2.17 -14.05 3.06
N GLY A 5 -1.59 -15.14 3.53
CA GLY A 5 -1.24 -15.31 4.92
C GLY A 5 0.20 -14.89 5.17
N PHE A 6 0.42 -14.23 6.30
CA PHE A 6 1.72 -13.86 6.83
C PHE A 6 1.81 -14.29 8.29
N GLN A 7 3.02 -14.46 8.80
CA GLN A 7 3.31 -14.72 10.21
C GLN A 7 4.40 -13.76 10.67
N THR A 8 4.23 -13.18 11.85
CA THR A 8 5.25 -12.34 12.47
C THR A 8 6.46 -13.17 12.90
N MET A 9 7.66 -12.70 12.60
CA MET A 9 8.90 -13.40 12.96
C MET A 9 9.35 -13.16 14.41
N ASP A 10 8.89 -12.09 15.07
CA ASP A 10 9.30 -11.73 16.44
C ASP A 10 8.16 -11.86 17.46
N PRO A 11 8.14 -12.96 18.26
CA PRO A 11 7.16 -13.16 19.32
C PRO A 11 7.24 -12.11 20.43
N LYS A 12 8.41 -11.49 20.68
CA LYS A 12 8.57 -10.50 21.77
C LYS A 12 7.83 -9.20 21.47
N VAL A 13 7.74 -8.82 20.20
CA VAL A 13 6.95 -7.66 19.78
C VAL A 13 5.48 -7.88 20.15
N MET A 14 4.97 -9.11 20.06
CA MET A 14 3.59 -9.45 20.46
C MET A 14 3.33 -9.36 21.95
N GLU A 15 4.32 -9.63 22.79
CA GLU A 15 4.18 -9.49 24.25
C GLU A 15 4.09 -8.03 24.71
N ASP A 16 4.69 -7.09 23.95
CA ASP A 16 4.69 -5.66 24.29
C ASP A 16 3.52 -4.87 23.67
N LEU A 17 2.79 -5.46 22.72
CA LEU A 17 1.68 -4.81 22.01
C LEU A 17 0.36 -4.92 22.78
N ASP A 18 0.04 -3.88 23.55
CA ASP A 18 -1.30 -3.70 24.12
C ASP A 18 -2.24 -2.96 23.15
N ARG A 19 -3.55 -2.97 23.45
CA ARG A 19 -4.57 -2.32 22.62
C ARG A 19 -4.32 -0.82 22.42
N THR A 20 -3.82 -0.13 23.44
CA THR A 20 -3.58 1.32 23.42
C THR A 20 -2.45 1.65 22.46
N LYS A 21 -1.35 0.89 22.51
CA LYS A 21 -0.23 1.04 21.58
C LYS A 21 -0.64 0.75 20.14
N ILE A 22 -1.42 -0.32 19.93
CA ILE A 22 -1.94 -0.68 18.61
C ILE A 22 -2.76 0.47 18.02
N LEU A 23 -3.69 1.02 18.80
CA LEU A 23 -4.50 2.18 18.37
C LEU A 23 -3.64 3.39 18.03
N ALA A 24 -2.69 3.74 18.90
CA ALA A 24 -1.81 4.87 18.66
C ALA A 24 -0.99 4.69 17.36
N ILE A 25 -0.57 3.46 17.04
CA ILE A 25 0.12 3.15 15.79
C ILE A 25 -0.84 3.26 14.59
N LEU A 26 -2.06 2.72 14.70
CA LEU A 26 -3.07 2.80 13.64
C LEU A 26 -3.46 4.25 13.33
N GLU A 27 -3.72 5.06 14.36
CA GLU A 27 -4.07 6.48 14.23
C GLU A 27 -2.91 7.31 13.64
N LYS A 28 -1.68 7.06 14.10
CA LYS A 28 -0.49 7.74 13.57
C LYS A 28 -0.28 7.47 12.07
N ASN A 29 -0.70 6.30 11.61
CA ASN A 29 -0.56 5.86 10.22
C ASN A 29 -1.93 5.75 9.53
N ALA A 30 -2.93 6.49 10.04
CA ALA A 30 -4.24 6.55 9.44
C ALA A 30 -4.16 7.17 8.05
N PHE A 31 -5.09 6.76 7.19
CA PHE A 31 -5.16 7.27 5.83
C PHE A 31 -5.30 8.80 5.82
N ARG A 32 -4.59 9.44 4.89
CA ARG A 32 -4.79 10.84 4.53
C ARG A 32 -4.87 10.97 3.01
N ASP A 33 -5.58 11.99 2.55
CA ASP A 33 -5.61 12.32 1.14
C ASP A 33 -4.20 12.69 0.62
N PRO A 34 -3.89 12.39 -0.65
CA PRO A 34 -2.63 12.78 -1.26
C PRO A 34 -2.54 14.30 -1.40
N ASP A 35 -1.42 14.89 -1.00
CA ASP A 35 -1.17 16.32 -1.20
C ASP A 35 -0.66 16.60 -2.61
N VAL A 36 -1.58 16.93 -3.51
CA VAL A 36 -1.27 17.25 -4.91
C VAL A 36 -0.42 18.51 -5.07
N VAL A 37 -0.40 19.42 -4.08
CA VAL A 37 0.43 20.63 -4.11
C VAL A 37 1.89 20.26 -3.87
N ASP A 38 2.13 19.30 -2.99
CA ASP A 38 3.45 18.73 -2.72
C ASP A 38 3.86 17.64 -3.73
N GLY A 39 3.04 17.44 -4.77
CA GLY A 39 3.31 16.51 -5.87
C GLY A 39 2.92 15.05 -5.59
N GLU A 40 2.22 14.80 -4.48
CA GLU A 40 1.69 13.48 -4.17
C GLU A 40 0.48 13.18 -5.06
N VAL A 41 0.55 12.07 -5.80
CA VAL A 41 -0.53 11.56 -6.65
C VAL A 41 -1.05 10.21 -6.17
N GLU A 42 -0.53 9.75 -5.05
CA GLU A 42 -0.86 8.48 -4.43
C GLU A 42 -0.66 8.62 -2.92
N SER A 43 -1.59 8.08 -2.13
CA SER A 43 -1.47 7.99 -0.68
C SER A 43 -2.00 6.65 -0.20
N HIS A 44 -1.63 6.27 1.01
CA HIS A 44 -2.16 5.09 1.66
C HIS A 44 -2.10 5.21 3.18
N GLY A 45 -2.88 4.39 3.87
CA GLY A 45 -2.87 4.32 5.33
C GLY A 45 -3.98 3.42 5.87
N PHE A 46 -4.07 3.35 7.19
CA PHE A 46 -5.07 2.54 7.87
C PHE A 46 -6.42 3.27 7.96
N VAL A 47 -7.49 2.50 7.83
CA VAL A 47 -8.88 2.93 8.02
C VAL A 47 -9.61 1.88 8.85
N VAL A 48 -10.73 2.27 9.46
CA VAL A 48 -11.56 1.35 10.23
C VAL A 48 -12.12 0.25 9.32
N PHE A 49 -12.18 -0.98 9.83
CA PHE A 49 -12.70 -2.12 9.08
C PHE A 49 -14.14 -1.84 8.61
N ASP A 50 -14.42 -2.15 7.34
CA ASP A 50 -15.71 -1.92 6.68
C ASP A 50 -16.17 -0.44 6.61
N GLU A 51 -15.27 0.50 6.95
CA GLU A 51 -15.53 1.95 6.92
C GLU A 51 -14.35 2.71 6.31
N ILE A 52 -14.23 2.65 4.99
CA ILE A 52 -13.07 3.16 4.25
C ILE A 52 -12.85 4.69 4.34
N LEU A 53 -13.82 5.43 4.87
CA LEU A 53 -13.77 6.88 5.07
C LEU A 53 -13.48 7.27 6.53
N THR A 54 -13.46 6.31 7.45
CA THR A 54 -13.27 6.53 8.88
C THR A 54 -11.82 6.23 9.26
N THR A 55 -11.18 7.17 9.94
CA THR A 55 -9.76 7.09 10.35
C THR A 55 -9.59 7.11 11.86
N GLU A 56 -10.69 7.28 12.59
CA GLU A 56 -10.76 7.29 14.04
C GLU A 56 -11.00 5.87 14.56
N PHE A 57 -9.99 5.27 15.19
CA PHE A 57 -10.10 3.92 15.73
C PHE A 57 -10.60 3.96 17.18
N ASP A 58 -11.57 3.11 17.51
CA ASP A 58 -12.08 2.96 18.88
C ASP A 58 -11.60 1.64 19.50
N ALA A 59 -11.05 1.73 20.72
CA ALA A 59 -10.62 0.60 21.54
C ALA A 59 -11.74 -0.37 21.92
N ASN A 60 -12.97 0.12 21.98
CA ASN A 60 -14.15 -0.64 22.38
C ASN A 60 -14.98 -1.11 21.18
N SER A 61 -14.59 -0.76 19.95
CA SER A 61 -15.31 -1.14 18.75
C SER A 61 -14.94 -2.54 18.30
N GLU A 62 -15.95 -3.34 18.01
CA GLU A 62 -15.81 -4.65 17.35
C GLU A 62 -15.30 -4.52 15.89
N LYS A 63 -15.23 -3.29 15.35
CA LYS A 63 -14.58 -2.99 14.06
C LYS A 63 -13.07 -2.79 14.18
N THR A 64 -12.52 -2.86 15.40
CA THR A 64 -11.07 -2.79 15.65
C THR A 64 -10.58 -4.01 16.42
N PHE A 65 -11.29 -4.43 17.47
CA PHE A 65 -10.88 -5.54 18.33
C PHE A 65 -11.98 -6.60 18.43
N VAL A 66 -11.68 -7.83 17.99
CA VAL A 66 -12.59 -8.98 18.06
C VAL A 66 -11.90 -10.13 18.79
N GLY A 67 -12.24 -10.32 20.07
CA GLY A 67 -11.57 -11.31 20.91
C GLY A 67 -10.06 -11.01 21.03
N SER A 68 -9.22 -11.94 20.57
CA SER A 68 -7.75 -11.78 20.49
C SER A 68 -7.25 -11.27 19.14
N TYR A 69 -8.16 -10.89 18.25
CA TYR A 69 -7.83 -10.32 16.95
C TYR A 69 -7.91 -8.80 16.97
N VAL A 70 -7.03 -8.20 16.18
CA VAL A 70 -7.16 -6.83 15.71
C VAL A 70 -7.55 -6.88 14.23
N ILE A 71 -8.58 -6.13 13.87
CA ILE A 71 -9.03 -5.98 12.50
C ILE A 71 -9.03 -4.51 12.11
N PHE A 72 -8.67 -4.23 10.87
CA PHE A 72 -8.68 -2.91 10.27
C PHE A 72 -8.54 -3.09 8.76
N SER A 73 -8.65 -2.01 8.00
CA SER A 73 -8.39 -2.05 6.57
C SER A 73 -7.24 -1.11 6.21
N TYR A 74 -6.53 -1.46 5.15
CA TYR A 74 -5.55 -0.62 4.50
C TYR A 74 -6.20 -0.04 3.24
N ARG A 75 -6.18 1.28 3.12
CA ARG A 75 -6.68 2.01 1.95
C ARG A 75 -5.51 2.60 1.19
N ARG A 76 -5.53 2.45 -0.14
CA ARG A 76 -4.59 3.07 -1.08
C ARG A 76 -5.37 3.83 -2.14
N ASP A 77 -5.06 5.12 -2.26
CA ASP A 77 -5.71 6.02 -3.20
C ASP A 77 -4.70 6.46 -4.25
N LYS A 78 -5.09 6.39 -5.53
CA LYS A 78 -4.27 6.82 -6.65
C LYS A 78 -5.00 7.78 -7.57
N LEU A 79 -4.46 8.97 -7.74
CA LEU A 79 -4.93 9.93 -8.72
C LEU A 79 -4.38 9.57 -10.12
N LYS A 80 -5.26 9.53 -11.11
CA LYS A 80 -4.90 9.21 -12.49
C LYS A 80 -5.51 10.21 -13.46
N LEU A 81 -4.64 10.94 -14.15
CA LEU A 81 -5.09 11.85 -15.21
C LEU A 81 -5.45 11.10 -16.50
N PRO A 82 -6.53 11.50 -17.21
CA PRO A 82 -6.82 11.00 -18.54
C PRO A 82 -5.75 11.44 -19.56
N SER A 83 -4.78 10.57 -19.82
CA SER A 83 -3.55 10.93 -20.54
C SER A 83 -3.76 11.57 -21.92
N ALA A 84 -4.76 11.14 -22.69
CA ALA A 84 -5.07 11.71 -24.00
C ALA A 84 -5.56 13.17 -23.89
N TYR A 85 -6.47 13.42 -22.94
CA TYR A 85 -7.01 14.76 -22.68
C TYR A 85 -5.93 15.69 -22.13
N THR A 86 -5.15 15.24 -21.15
CA THR A 86 -4.06 16.02 -20.57
C THR A 86 -3.03 16.44 -21.62
N ARG A 87 -2.61 15.51 -22.50
CA ARG A 87 -1.67 15.83 -23.60
C ARG A 87 -2.25 16.84 -24.59
N ALA A 88 -3.53 16.70 -24.95
CA ALA A 88 -4.19 17.62 -25.86
C ALA A 88 -4.27 19.04 -25.27
N LEU A 89 -4.59 19.15 -23.98
CA LEU A 89 -4.69 20.42 -23.28
C LEU A 89 -3.32 21.11 -23.13
N ILE A 90 -2.27 20.37 -22.77
CA ILE A 90 -0.90 20.90 -22.72
C ILE A 90 -0.49 21.45 -24.08
N LYS A 91 -0.70 20.70 -25.15
CA LYS A 91 -0.36 21.12 -26.51
C LYS A 91 -1.11 22.39 -26.94
N ALA A 92 -2.38 22.51 -26.59
CA ALA A 92 -3.19 23.69 -26.90
C ALA A 92 -2.67 24.94 -26.18
N GLU A 93 -2.36 24.82 -24.88
CA GLU A 93 -1.81 25.91 -24.06
C GLU A 93 -0.39 26.31 -24.49
N GLU A 94 0.47 25.34 -24.82
CA GLU A 94 1.80 25.62 -25.38
C GLU A 94 1.70 26.40 -26.70
N ALA A 95 0.81 25.99 -27.61
CA ALA A 95 0.60 26.69 -28.88
C ALA A 95 0.10 28.12 -28.68
N GLN A 96 -0.86 28.33 -27.77
CA GLN A 96 -1.35 29.66 -27.42
C GLN A 96 -0.26 30.54 -26.79
N ALA A 97 0.61 29.97 -25.96
CA ALA A 97 1.71 30.68 -25.35
C ALA A 97 2.82 31.04 -26.36
N GLU A 98 3.16 30.14 -27.29
CA GLU A 98 4.10 30.42 -28.40
C GLU A 98 3.57 31.54 -29.30
N GLU A 99 2.27 31.54 -29.62
CA GLU A 99 1.62 32.60 -30.41
C GLU A 99 1.70 33.96 -29.70
N LYS A 100 1.34 34.02 -28.41
CA LYS A 100 1.40 35.26 -27.61
C LYS A 100 2.83 35.79 -27.44
N LYS A 101 3.80 34.88 -27.30
CA LYS A 101 5.22 35.23 -27.15
C LYS A 101 5.88 35.60 -28.48
N GLY A 102 5.33 35.15 -29.61
CA GLY A 102 5.92 35.32 -30.94
C GLY A 102 7.20 34.49 -31.16
N SER A 103 7.49 33.52 -30.29
CA SER A 103 8.67 32.66 -30.37
C SER A 103 8.41 31.31 -29.70
N ARG A 104 9.27 30.32 -29.99
CA ARG A 104 9.16 28.98 -29.39
C ARG A 104 9.40 29.04 -27.89
N LEU A 105 8.67 28.19 -27.15
CA LEU A 105 8.90 28.04 -25.71
C LEU A 105 10.21 27.30 -25.45
N SER A 106 10.92 27.74 -24.43
CA SER A 106 12.04 27.03 -23.82
C SER A 106 11.54 25.75 -23.13
N ARG A 107 12.47 24.84 -22.82
CA ARG A 107 12.15 23.62 -22.08
C ARG A 107 11.53 23.92 -20.71
N ALA A 108 12.06 24.93 -20.01
CA ALA A 108 11.57 25.32 -18.69
C ALA A 108 10.13 25.84 -18.75
N GLU A 109 9.79 26.65 -19.76
CA GLU A 109 8.42 27.17 -19.92
C GLU A 109 7.41 26.06 -20.25
N ARG A 110 7.79 25.08 -21.08
CA ARG A 110 6.93 23.92 -21.36
C ARG A 110 6.69 23.07 -20.12
N THR A 111 7.73 22.81 -19.33
CA THR A 111 7.61 22.12 -18.04
C THR A 111 6.65 22.86 -17.11
N ALA A 112 6.80 24.19 -16.98
CA ALA A 112 5.92 25.00 -16.14
C ALA A 112 4.45 24.96 -16.60
N ILE A 113 4.19 24.98 -17.92
CA ILE A 113 2.82 24.81 -18.47
C ILE A 113 2.27 23.43 -18.12
N LYS A 114 3.07 22.38 -18.32
CA LYS A 114 2.70 21.00 -18.00
C LYS A 114 2.34 20.86 -16.53
N GLU A 115 3.23 21.26 -15.62
CA GLU A 115 3.03 21.13 -14.16
C GLU A 115 1.78 21.90 -13.70
N ARG A 116 1.60 23.13 -14.19
CA ARG A 116 0.40 23.93 -13.91
C ARG A 116 -0.88 23.22 -14.34
N ILE A 117 -0.90 22.65 -15.55
CA ILE A 117 -2.06 21.93 -16.08
C ILE A 117 -2.31 20.64 -15.29
N GLU A 118 -1.27 19.86 -15.03
CA GLU A 118 -1.37 18.62 -14.25
C GLU A 118 -1.91 18.91 -12.85
N LEU A 119 -1.36 19.88 -12.14
CA LEU A 119 -1.84 20.31 -10.82
C LEU A 119 -3.32 20.74 -10.86
N MET A 120 -3.72 21.52 -11.88
CA MET A 120 -5.10 21.94 -12.07
C MET A 120 -6.06 20.77 -12.33
N LEU A 121 -5.61 19.75 -13.05
CA LEU A 121 -6.40 18.56 -13.32
C LEU A 121 -6.46 17.63 -12.10
N TYR A 122 -5.35 17.43 -11.38
CA TYR A 122 -5.30 16.57 -10.19
C TYR A 122 -6.28 17.04 -9.12
N LYS A 123 -6.41 18.36 -8.91
CA LYS A 123 -7.40 18.96 -8.00
C LYS A 123 -8.87 18.63 -8.33
N LYS A 124 -9.15 18.08 -9.51
CA LYS A 124 -10.51 17.75 -9.98
C LYS A 124 -10.74 16.25 -10.12
N VAL A 125 -9.71 15.42 -9.93
CA VAL A 125 -9.80 13.97 -10.12
C VAL A 125 -10.23 13.30 -8.82
N ILE A 126 -11.17 12.36 -8.93
CA ILE A 126 -11.53 11.44 -7.86
C ILE A 126 -10.50 10.30 -7.85
N PRO A 127 -9.90 9.95 -6.70
CA PRO A 127 -8.91 8.88 -6.63
C PRO A 127 -9.52 7.51 -6.95
N ALA A 128 -8.70 6.65 -7.57
CA ALA A 128 -8.99 5.23 -7.65
C ALA A 128 -8.60 4.58 -6.31
N ILE A 129 -9.61 4.12 -5.57
CA ILE A 129 -9.45 3.53 -4.24
C ILE A 129 -9.23 2.02 -4.39
N GLN A 130 -8.24 1.51 -3.67
CA GLN A 130 -8.02 0.08 -3.46
C GLN A 130 -7.93 -0.21 -1.96
N VAL A 131 -8.49 -1.34 -1.54
CA VAL A 131 -8.58 -1.71 -0.12
C VAL A 131 -8.03 -3.12 0.07
N ALA A 132 -7.39 -3.34 1.21
CA ALA A 132 -7.10 -4.65 1.75
C ALA A 132 -7.59 -4.72 3.20
N ASP A 133 -8.35 -5.76 3.53
CA ASP A 133 -8.72 -5.99 4.93
C ASP A 133 -7.61 -6.76 5.62
N VAL A 134 -7.39 -6.46 6.90
CA VAL A 134 -6.36 -7.10 7.72
C VAL A 134 -7.01 -7.72 8.94
N ALA A 135 -6.67 -8.97 9.21
CA ALA A 135 -7.00 -9.64 10.47
C ALA A 135 -5.71 -10.19 11.09
N TRP A 136 -5.34 -9.64 12.24
CA TRP A 136 -4.14 -10.00 12.99
C TRP A 136 -4.52 -10.69 14.28
N SER A 137 -4.09 -11.95 14.45
CA SER A 137 -4.18 -12.63 15.74
C SER A 137 -3.02 -12.21 16.63
N LEU A 138 -3.32 -11.64 17.79
CA LEU A 138 -2.32 -11.33 18.82
C LEU A 138 -1.89 -12.57 19.62
N THR A 139 -2.57 -13.72 19.42
CA THR A 139 -2.27 -14.95 20.15
C THR A 139 -1.15 -15.75 19.49
N ASP A 140 -1.20 -15.90 18.16
CA ASP A 140 -0.23 -16.70 17.41
C ASP A 140 0.64 -15.87 16.44
N GLY A 141 0.43 -14.55 16.39
CA GLY A 141 1.18 -13.64 15.52
C GLY A 141 0.80 -13.76 14.03
N THR A 142 -0.27 -14.45 13.69
CA THR A 142 -0.69 -14.62 12.29
C THR A 142 -1.40 -13.36 11.77
N VAL A 143 -0.90 -12.81 10.67
CA VAL A 143 -1.51 -11.69 9.94
C VAL A 143 -2.13 -12.22 8.65
N ARG A 144 -3.39 -11.90 8.39
CA ARG A 144 -4.06 -12.23 7.13
C ARG A 144 -4.45 -10.95 6.42
N ILE A 145 -4.01 -10.81 5.16
CA ILE A 145 -4.32 -9.67 4.31
C ILE A 145 -5.23 -10.14 3.17
N PHE A 146 -6.37 -9.49 3.02
CA PHE A 146 -7.41 -9.85 2.06
C PHE A 146 -7.50 -8.80 0.95
N SER A 147 -6.96 -9.12 -0.23
CA SER A 147 -7.10 -8.27 -1.42
C SER A 147 -6.94 -9.05 -2.72
N GLY A 148 -7.61 -8.57 -3.77
CA GLY A 148 -7.41 -9.07 -5.14
C GLY A 148 -6.16 -8.51 -5.83
N SER A 149 -5.54 -7.47 -5.27
CA SER A 149 -4.37 -6.81 -5.87
C SER A 149 -3.09 -7.20 -5.14
N LYS A 150 -2.14 -7.80 -5.86
CA LYS A 150 -0.82 -8.16 -5.32
C LYS A 150 -0.08 -6.93 -4.76
N THR A 151 -0.07 -5.83 -5.52
CA THR A 151 0.57 -4.57 -5.09
C THR A 151 0.00 -4.06 -3.78
N VAL A 152 -1.33 -4.11 -3.60
CA VAL A 152 -1.97 -3.65 -2.35
C VAL A 152 -1.58 -4.54 -1.17
N VAL A 153 -1.45 -5.86 -1.38
CA VAL A 153 -0.98 -6.77 -0.33
C VAL A 153 0.46 -6.45 0.06
N GLU A 154 1.36 -6.26 -0.92
CA GLU A 154 2.77 -5.93 -0.68
C GLU A 154 2.92 -4.61 0.07
N THR A 155 2.29 -3.53 -0.41
CA THR A 155 2.39 -2.21 0.26
C THR A 155 1.70 -2.17 1.62
N CYS A 156 0.66 -2.99 1.83
CA CYS A 156 0.05 -3.15 3.15
C CYS A 156 1.00 -3.87 4.13
N ALA A 157 1.67 -4.94 3.68
CA ALA A 157 2.63 -5.66 4.49
C ALA A 157 3.82 -4.77 4.86
N GLU A 158 4.40 -4.05 3.89
CA GLU A 158 5.49 -3.09 4.12
C GLU A 158 5.11 -2.02 5.15
N LEU A 159 3.89 -1.47 5.07
CA LEU A 159 3.41 -0.50 6.05
C LEU A 159 3.28 -1.14 7.44
N LEU A 160 2.74 -2.35 7.54
CA LEU A 160 2.61 -3.06 8.82
C LEU A 160 3.97 -3.33 9.46
N GLU A 161 4.93 -3.83 8.70
CA GLU A 161 6.29 -4.08 9.17
C GLU A 161 6.93 -2.79 9.70
N SER A 162 6.85 -1.70 8.93
CA SER A 162 7.39 -0.40 9.33
C SER A 162 6.69 0.18 10.56
N CYS A 163 5.38 -0.01 10.71
CA CYS A 163 4.60 0.58 11.79
C CYS A 163 4.78 -0.16 13.12
N PHE A 164 4.84 -1.50 13.06
CA PHE A 164 4.88 -2.35 14.24
C PHE A 164 6.29 -2.87 14.55
N GLY A 165 7.28 -2.60 13.69
CA GLY A 165 8.64 -3.09 13.87
C GLY A 165 8.74 -4.61 13.80
N VAL A 166 7.86 -5.25 13.02
CA VAL A 166 7.80 -6.69 12.81
C VAL A 166 8.33 -7.03 11.43
N GLU A 167 8.80 -8.26 11.26
CA GLU A 167 9.04 -8.86 9.94
C GLU A 167 7.91 -9.86 9.64
N LEU A 168 7.30 -9.74 8.47
CA LEU A 168 6.19 -10.59 8.03
C LEU A 168 6.70 -11.62 7.02
N LEU A 169 6.76 -12.88 7.44
CA LEU A 169 7.08 -13.99 6.55
C LEU A 169 5.79 -14.56 5.94
N PRO A 170 5.77 -14.93 4.64
CA PRO A 170 4.65 -15.65 4.07
C PRO A 170 4.35 -16.92 4.89
N SER A 171 3.11 -17.09 5.37
CA SER A 171 2.72 -18.25 6.20
C SER A 171 2.38 -19.49 5.36
N GLU A 172 2.84 -19.51 4.12
CA GLU A 172 2.65 -20.63 3.21
C GLU A 172 3.36 -21.87 3.78
N PRO A 173 2.69 -23.04 3.84
CA PRO A 173 3.22 -24.24 4.51
C PRO A 173 4.63 -24.63 4.06
N PHE A 174 4.96 -24.34 2.79
CA PHE A 174 6.26 -24.66 2.21
C PHE A 174 7.37 -23.69 2.63
N VAL A 175 7.08 -22.41 2.86
CA VAL A 175 8.07 -21.44 3.32
C VAL A 175 8.51 -21.79 4.75
N ARG A 176 7.56 -22.21 5.59
CA ARG A 176 7.83 -22.68 6.95
C ARG A 176 8.71 -23.94 7.01
N LEU A 177 8.65 -24.81 6.00
CA LEU A 177 9.50 -26.00 5.90
C LEU A 177 10.95 -25.66 5.48
N LEU A 178 11.16 -24.54 4.78
CA LEU A 178 12.51 -24.09 4.34
C LEU A 178 13.36 -23.57 5.49
N ASP A 179 12.73 -23.00 6.53
CA ASP A 179 13.43 -22.57 7.76
C ASP A 179 13.91 -23.75 8.61
N GLU A 180 13.31 -24.94 8.44
CA GLU A 180 13.63 -26.12 9.26
C GLU A 180 14.69 -27.04 8.62
N ASN A 181 14.89 -27.04 7.29
CA ASN A 181 15.96 -27.80 6.60
C ASN A 181 16.29 -27.24 5.18
N TYR A 182 17.51 -26.73 4.99
CA TYR A 182 17.94 -26.03 3.77
C TYR A 182 18.11 -26.92 2.51
N ASP A 183 18.29 -28.25 2.67
CA ASP A 183 18.53 -29.19 1.56
C ASP A 183 17.28 -29.50 0.71
N ASP A 184 16.08 -29.35 1.28
CA ASP A 184 14.81 -29.65 0.60
C ASP A 184 14.31 -28.51 -0.30
N ALA A 185 14.93 -27.32 -0.20
CA ALA A 185 14.58 -26.12 -0.95
C ALA A 185 14.62 -26.31 -2.47
N LYS A 186 15.53 -27.16 -2.95
CA LYS A 186 15.74 -27.43 -4.38
C LYS A 186 14.68 -28.38 -4.95
N LEU A 187 14.21 -29.34 -4.15
CA LEU A 187 13.16 -30.29 -4.52
C LEU A 187 11.79 -29.61 -4.57
N LEU A 188 11.52 -28.71 -3.61
CA LEU A 188 10.25 -27.97 -3.55
C LEU A 188 10.10 -26.98 -4.71
N LYS A 189 11.18 -26.29 -5.13
CA LYS A 189 11.15 -25.40 -6.32
C LYS A 189 10.69 -26.10 -7.61
N GLN A 190 10.94 -27.40 -7.76
CA GLN A 190 10.57 -28.18 -8.95
C GLN A 190 9.12 -28.68 -8.92
N ALA A 191 8.52 -28.79 -7.73
CA ALA A 191 7.14 -29.27 -7.55
C ALA A 191 6.09 -28.15 -7.58
N LEU A 192 6.51 -26.88 -7.59
CA LEU A 192 5.62 -25.73 -7.53
C LEU A 192 5.14 -25.29 -8.94
N PRO A 193 3.84 -25.06 -9.16
CA PRO A 193 3.37 -24.37 -10.35
C PRO A 193 3.78 -22.87 -10.30
N ALA A 194 4.37 -22.34 -11.38
CA ALA A 194 4.92 -20.98 -11.43
C ALA A 194 3.93 -19.89 -11.93
N PRO A 195 4.13 -18.58 -11.60
CA PRO A 195 5.19 -18.04 -10.74
C PRO A 195 4.64 -17.44 -9.44
N ILE A 196 5.18 -17.98 -8.34
CA ILE A 196 5.15 -17.41 -7.00
C ILE A 196 6.33 -16.43 -6.93
N TYR A 197 6.06 -15.17 -6.58
CA TYR A 197 7.09 -14.13 -6.50
C TYR A 197 7.74 -14.18 -5.12
N ILE A 198 9.02 -14.58 -5.08
CA ILE A 198 9.86 -14.54 -3.89
C ILE A 198 11.11 -13.71 -4.23
N PRO A 199 11.14 -12.41 -3.91
CA PRO A 199 12.30 -11.53 -4.18
C PRO A 199 13.59 -12.03 -3.55
N ALA A 200 13.52 -12.61 -2.35
CA ALA A 200 14.67 -13.03 -1.57
C ALA A 200 15.39 -14.27 -2.14
N LEU A 201 14.75 -15.05 -3.03
CA LEU A 201 15.32 -16.30 -3.58
C LEU A 201 15.91 -16.17 -4.98
N LEU A 202 15.97 -14.96 -5.55
CA LEU A 202 16.52 -14.69 -6.89
C LEU A 202 18.02 -14.34 -6.90
N ASN A 203 18.61 -14.01 -5.75
CA ASN A 203 19.99 -13.52 -5.66
C ASN A 203 20.92 -14.40 -4.80
N ALA A 204 20.51 -15.62 -4.46
CA ALA A 204 21.40 -16.61 -3.85
C ALA A 204 22.07 -17.42 -4.97
N GLU A 205 23.33 -17.08 -5.29
CA GLU A 205 24.23 -17.95 -6.07
C GLU A 205 24.73 -19.13 -5.20
#